data_AF-A0A934GZX8-F1
#
_entry.id   AF-A0A934GZX8-F1
#
_cell.length_a   1.000
_cell.length_b   1.000
_cell.length_c   1.000
_cell.angle_alpha   90.00
_cell.angle_beta   90.00
_cell.angle_gamma   90.00
#
_symmetry.space_group_name_H-M   'P 1'
#
loop_
_entity.id
_entity.type
_entity.pdbx_description
1 polymer ?
#
loop_
_entity_poly.entity_id
_entity_poly.type
_entity_poly.pdbx_seq_one_letter_code
_entity_poly.pdbx_strand_id
1 'polypeptide(L)' 'MKKTTDSKKFEIQKMASEFRFDYGKAKPNRFASRMKDAPLVAVIDPDVAKVFTTAEQVNKALRALISAMPKTGDVQT' A
#
# COMPACT_ATOMS: atom_id res chain seq x y z
N MET A 1 16.29 -37.57 -22.18
CA MET A 1 17.01 -36.72 -21.20
C MET A 1 16.74 -35.26 -21.55
N LYS A 2 16.05 -34.50 -20.69
CA LYS A 2 15.85 -33.06 -20.92
C LYS A 2 17.14 -32.34 -20.52
N LYS A 3 17.82 -31.70 -21.48
CA LYS A 3 18.95 -30.82 -21.20
C LYS A 3 18.39 -29.46 -20.78
N THR A 4 18.59 -29.07 -19.52
CA THR A 4 18.36 -27.72 -19.04
C THR A 4 19.49 -26.84 -19.53
N THR A 5 19.18 -25.90 -20.41
CA THR A 5 20.10 -24.84 -20.85
C THR A 5 20.48 -23.96 -19.67
N ASP A 6 21.79 -23.81 -19.45
CA ASP A 6 22.40 -22.91 -18.49
C ASP A 6 21.74 -21.54 -18.47
N SER A 7 21.23 -21.14 -17.31
CA SER A 7 20.71 -19.79 -17.07
C SER A 7 21.88 -18.81 -17.11
N LYS A 8 22.03 -18.11 -18.24
CA LYS A 8 23.03 -17.06 -18.44
C LYS A 8 22.85 -15.99 -17.34
N LYS A 9 23.87 -15.83 -16.47
CA LYS A 9 23.90 -14.73 -15.49
C LYS A 9 23.87 -13.40 -16.24
N PHE A 10 22.80 -12.64 -16.06
CA PHE A 10 22.77 -11.24 -16.49
C PHE A 10 23.66 -10.45 -15.53
N GLU A 11 24.87 -10.08 -15.97
CA GLU A 11 25.63 -9.06 -15.27
C GLU A 11 24.85 -7.73 -15.37
N ILE A 12 24.48 -7.18 -14.22
CA ILE A 12 23.83 -5.88 -14.15
C ILE A 12 24.88 -4.83 -14.53
N GLN A 13 24.80 -4.33 -15.75
CA GLN A 13 25.63 -3.22 -16.21
C GLN A 13 25.45 -2.04 -15.25
N LYS A 14 26.58 -1.51 -14.77
CA LYS A 14 26.61 -0.36 -13.87
C LYS A 14 26.05 0.86 -14.61
N MET A 15 25.12 1.58 -13.98
CA MET A 15 24.55 2.81 -14.54
C MET A 15 25.65 3.82 -14.91
N ALA A 16 25.54 4.41 -16.11
CA ALA A 16 26.44 5.47 -16.56
C ALA A 16 26.31 6.70 -15.64
N SER A 17 27.37 7.51 -15.57
CA SER A 17 27.47 8.64 -14.65
C SER A 17 26.37 9.69 -14.86
N GLU A 18 25.92 9.89 -16.10
CA GLU A 18 24.84 10.83 -16.46
C GLU A 18 23.48 10.48 -15.86
N PHE A 19 23.26 9.23 -15.47
CA PHE A 19 22.00 8.78 -14.84
C PHE A 19 22.04 8.87 -13.31
N ARG A 20 23.10 9.45 -12.72
CA ARG A 20 23.17 9.71 -11.27
C ARG A 20 22.50 11.04 -10.94
N PHE A 21 21.18 11.02 -10.83
CA PHE A 21 20.40 12.19 -10.47
C PHE A 21 20.47 12.48 -8.97
N ASP A 22 20.67 13.75 -8.62
CA ASP A 22 20.53 14.26 -7.25
C ASP A 22 19.04 14.54 -6.97
N TYR A 23 18.35 13.54 -6.43
CA TYR A 23 16.92 13.65 -6.14
C TYR A 23 16.59 14.68 -5.06
N GLY A 24 17.55 15.15 -4.27
CA GLY A 24 17.35 16.24 -3.31
C GLY A 24 17.12 17.60 -3.99
N LYS A 25 17.58 17.75 -5.24
CA LYS A 25 17.35 18.92 -6.11
C LYS A 25 16.18 18.72 -7.07
N ALA A 26 15.53 17.56 -7.04
CA ALA A 26 14.40 17.29 -7.91
C ALA A 26 13.20 18.17 -7.52
N LYS A 27 12.40 18.54 -8.53
CA LYS A 27 11.12 19.20 -8.26
C LYS A 27 10.20 18.23 -7.52
N PRO A 28 9.42 18.71 -6.52
CA PRO A 28 8.39 17.90 -5.89
C PRO A 28 7.48 17.23 -6.93
N ASN A 29 7.14 15.96 -6.70
CA ASN A 29 6.30 15.21 -7.61
C ASN A 29 4.93 15.90 -7.77
N ARG A 30 4.62 16.37 -8.99
CA ARG A 30 3.35 17.08 -9.31
C ARG A 30 2.09 16.24 -9.03
N PHE A 31 2.23 14.93 -8.91
CA PHE A 31 1.13 14.01 -8.59
C PHE A 31 1.06 13.64 -7.11
N ALA A 32 2.08 13.99 -6.29
CA ALA A 32 2.07 13.67 -4.87
C ALA A 32 0.86 14.28 -4.14
N SER A 33 0.44 15.49 -4.55
CA SER A 33 -0.77 16.11 -4.00
C SER A 33 -2.03 15.29 -4.26
N ARG A 34 -2.11 14.56 -5.39
CA ARG A 34 -3.24 13.66 -5.70
C ARG A 34 -3.24 12.40 -4.83
N MET A 35 -2.09 12.08 -4.22
CA MET A 35 -1.97 10.95 -3.30
C MET A 35 -2.26 11.34 -1.85
N LYS A 36 -2.46 12.63 -1.53
CA LYS A 36 -2.87 13.05 -0.18
C LYS A 36 -4.22 12.46 0.21
N ASP A 37 -5.12 12.36 -0.78
CA ASP A 37 -6.43 11.73 -0.64
C ASP A 37 -6.42 10.27 -1.13
N ALA A 38 -5.24 9.66 -1.28
CA ALA A 38 -5.17 8.28 -1.71
C ALA A 38 -5.93 7.41 -0.68
N PRO A 39 -6.83 6.53 -1.14
CA PRO A 39 -7.56 5.67 -0.24
C PRO A 39 -6.57 4.80 0.54
N LEU A 40 -6.72 4.75 1.86
CA LEU A 40 -6.02 3.79 2.70
C LEU A 40 -6.44 2.38 2.25
N VAL A 41 -5.48 1.60 1.76
CA VAL A 41 -5.69 0.20 1.38
C VAL A 41 -5.32 -0.67 2.57
N ALA A 42 -6.33 -1.31 3.17
CA ALA A 42 -6.13 -2.30 4.22
C ALA A 42 -6.33 -3.70 3.64
N VAL A 43 -5.42 -4.62 3.97
CA VAL A 43 -5.58 -6.05 3.69
C VAL A 43 -6.34 -6.66 4.87
N ILE A 44 -7.38 -7.43 4.57
CA ILE A 44 -8.16 -8.18 5.56
C ILE A 44 -7.91 -9.69 5.38
N ASP A 45 -8.09 -10.45 6.45
CA ASP A 45 -7.88 -11.89 6.41
C ASP A 45 -8.92 -12.62 5.53
N PRO A 46 -8.58 -13.79 4.95
CA PRO A 46 -9.42 -14.48 3.99
C PRO A 46 -10.78 -14.94 4.53
N ASP A 47 -10.88 -15.23 5.83
CA ASP A 47 -12.12 -15.59 6.51
C ASP A 47 -13.06 -14.40 6.64
N VAL A 48 -12.53 -13.23 7.00
CA VAL A 48 -13.29 -11.97 7.07
C VAL A 48 -13.76 -11.53 5.67
N ALA A 49 -12.92 -11.72 4.65
CA ALA A 49 -13.26 -11.42 3.26
C ALA A 49 -14.41 -12.28 2.70
N LYS A 50 -14.66 -13.48 3.27
CA LYS A 50 -15.84 -14.30 2.89
C LYS A 50 -17.15 -13.68 3.38
N VAL A 51 -17.11 -12.95 4.49
CA VAL A 51 -18.28 -12.30 5.09
C VAL A 51 -18.56 -10.95 4.42
N PHE A 52 -17.51 -10.16 4.19
CA PHE A 52 -17.61 -8.85 3.56
C PHE A 52 -17.10 -8.88 2.13
N THR A 53 -18.03 -9.00 1.18
CA THR A 53 -17.70 -9.15 -0.25
C THR A 53 -17.53 -7.82 -0.97
N THR A 54 -17.96 -6.71 -0.36
CA THR A 54 -17.83 -5.36 -0.94
C THR A 54 -17.22 -4.37 0.05
N ALA A 55 -16.52 -3.37 -0.49
CA ALA A 55 -15.97 -2.28 0.31
C ALA A 55 -17.06 -1.47 1.05
N GLU A 56 -18.27 -1.38 0.48
CA GLU A 56 -19.41 -0.71 1.12
C GLU A 56 -19.84 -1.43 2.40
N GLN A 57 -19.92 -2.77 2.37
CA GLN A 57 -20.28 -3.58 3.54
C GLN A 57 -19.23 -3.43 4.66
N VAL A 58 -17.94 -3.48 4.31
CA VAL A 58 -16.83 -3.26 5.26
C VAL A 58 -16.96 -1.87 5.90
N ASN A 59 -17.10 -0.83 5.08
CA ASN A 59 -17.17 0.55 5.58
C ASN A 59 -18.40 0.79 6.47
N LYS A 60 -19.54 0.19 6.14
CA LYS A 60 -20.75 0.29 6.96
C LYS A 60 -20.56 -0.39 8.33
N ALA A 61 -19.96 -1.58 8.35
CA ALA A 61 -19.68 -2.29 9.60
C ALA A 61 -18.67 -1.54 10.48
N LEU A 62 -17.57 -1.06 9.89
CA LEU A 62 -16.56 -0.28 10.62
C LEU A 62 -17.13 1.02 11.19
N ARG A 63 -18.00 1.73 10.45
CA ARG A 63 -18.68 2.92 10.96
C ARG A 63 -19.64 2.60 12.11
N ALA A 64 -20.38 1.50 12.03
CA ALA A 64 -21.24 1.06 13.12
C ALA A 64 -20.42 0.73 14.38
N LEU A 65 -19.27 0.08 14.21
CA LEU A 65 -18.33 -0.19 15.31
C LEU A 65 -17.81 1.12 15.92
N ILE A 66 -17.39 2.09 15.10
CA ILE A 66 -16.96 3.42 15.58
C ILE A 66 -18.06 4.11 16.40
N SER A 67 -19.31 4.04 15.95
CA SER A 67 -20.45 4.62 16.68
C SER A 67 -20.78 3.90 17.99
N ALA A 68 -20.52 2.60 18.07
CA ALA A 68 -20.77 1.78 19.26
C ALA A 68 -19.60 1.79 20.26
N MET A 69 -18.40 2.15 19.82
CA MET A 69 -17.25 2.28 20.70
C MET A 69 -17.43 3.49 21.64
N PRO A 70 -17.11 3.35 22.94
CA PRO A 70 -17.08 4.48 23.84
C PRO A 70 -16.08 5.50 23.30
N LYS A 71 -16.48 6.78 23.30
CA LYS A 71 -15.57 7.86 22.94
C LYS A 71 -14.37 7.77 23.86
N THR A 72 -13.20 7.58 23.28
CA THR A 72 -11.92 7.52 24.00
C THR A 72 -11.70 8.91 24.60
N GLY A 73 -12.25 9.14 25.79
CA GLY A 73 -12.43 10.46 26.40
C GLY A 73 -13.30 10.42 27.67
N ASP A 74 -14.22 9.46 27.78
CA ASP A 74 -15.03 9.26 29.00
C ASP A 74 -14.51 8.09 29.85
N VAL A 75 -13.19 8.02 30.08
CA VAL A 75 -12.64 7.24 31.19
C VAL A 75 -12.56 8.21 32.37
N GLN A 76 -13.59 8.15 33.20
CA GLN A 76 -13.71 8.90 34.46
C GLN A 76 -12.48 8.64 35.34
N THR A 77 -11.72 9.70 35.61
CA THR A 77 -11.02 9.88 36.90
C THR A 77 -12.00 10.32 37.96
#